data_AF-A0A928ENG0-F1
#
_entry.id   AF-A0A928ENG0-F1
#
_cell.length_a   1.000
_cell.length_b   1.000
_cell.length_c   1.000
_cell.angle_alpha   90.00
_cell.angle_beta   90.00
_cell.angle_gamma   90.00
#
_symmetry.space_group_name_H-M   'P 1'
#
loop_
_entity.id
_entity.type
_entity.pdbx_description
1 polymer ?
#
loop_
_entity_poly.entity_id
_entity_poly.type
_entity_poly.pdbx_seq_one_letter_code
_entity_poly.pdbx_strand_id
1 'polypeptide(L)'
;MRNLLSELLLVLSRKLQVSVSLLRMRKLCDEGKAHLPSFAILEDSMDNLKLYEINANYITYLSAYAPHLFQNKKSGQKNERKYIGIVLRINGFDYFAPLSSFKDKHKLMKEGLDFIKIKDYAVINLNNMFPVPLSETKYVDIRSERDPHYRALLLAEYRYIKSIQEKIWKNAQNVYKIKIKEGDASSLAKRCNDFLLLEKACADYMK
;
A
#
# COMPACT_ATOMS: atom_id res chain seq x y z
N MET A 1 30.45 -5.99 29.29
CA MET A 1 29.84 -4.63 29.36
C MET A 1 28.72 -4.57 28.34
N ARG A 2 27.47 -4.35 28.77
CA ARG A 2 26.36 -4.12 27.83
C ARG A 2 26.56 -2.75 27.20
N ASN A 3 26.56 -2.64 25.87
CA ASN A 3 26.79 -1.35 25.21
C ASN A 3 25.53 -0.47 25.36
N LEU A 4 25.72 0.85 25.34
CA LEU A 4 24.65 1.84 25.50
C LEU A 4 23.49 1.66 24.49
N LEU A 5 23.81 1.13 23.31
CA LEU A 5 22.88 0.77 22.23
C LEU A 5 21.91 -0.36 22.65
N SER A 6 22.39 -1.35 23.39
CA SER A 6 21.59 -2.47 23.87
C SER A 6 20.58 -2.05 24.94
N GLU A 7 20.93 -1.09 25.79
CA GLU A 7 20.00 -0.51 26.77
C GLU A 7 18.98 0.41 26.10
N LEU A 8 19.40 1.22 25.11
CA LEU A 8 18.49 2.06 24.35
C LEU A 8 17.43 1.22 23.60
N LEU A 9 17.83 0.12 22.98
CA LEU A 9 16.94 -0.86 22.33
C LEU A 9 16.02 -1.56 23.33
N LEU A 10 16.48 -1.83 24.56
CA LEU A 10 15.67 -2.43 25.61
C LEU A 10 14.58 -1.45 26.11
N VAL A 11 14.92 -0.17 26.23
CA VAL A 11 13.96 0.89 26.64
C VAL A 11 12.94 1.14 25.53
N LEU A 12 13.35 1.13 24.27
CA LEU A 12 12.45 1.24 23.11
C LEU A 12 11.52 0.02 23.00
N SER A 13 12.02 -1.20 23.28
CA SER A 13 11.22 -2.42 23.21
C SER A 13 10.19 -2.60 24.31
N ARG A 14 10.35 -1.91 25.45
CA ARG A 14 9.36 -1.88 26.55
C ARG A 14 8.29 -0.81 26.38
N LYS A 15 8.55 0.24 25.60
CA LYS A 15 7.62 1.37 25.38
C LYS A 15 6.75 1.24 24.13
N LEU A 16 7.16 0.41 23.17
CA LEU A 16 6.39 0.08 21.97
C LEU A 16 6.05 -1.41 22.03
N GLN A 17 4.84 -1.80 21.62
CA GLN A 17 4.47 -3.21 21.49
C GLN A 17 5.26 -3.80 20.32
N VAL A 18 6.49 -4.21 20.60
CA VAL A 18 7.50 -4.39 19.57
C VAL A 18 7.32 -5.69 18.79
N SER A 19 7.37 -5.56 17.46
CA SER A 19 7.23 -6.64 16.50
C SER A 19 8.40 -7.64 16.53
N VAL A 20 8.15 -8.83 15.97
CA VAL A 20 9.08 -9.97 15.88
C VAL A 20 10.43 -9.57 15.26
N SER A 21 10.46 -8.52 14.43
CA SER A 21 11.65 -8.01 13.74
C SER A 21 12.72 -7.44 14.67
N LEU A 22 12.33 -6.72 15.72
CA LEU A 22 13.26 -6.19 16.73
C LEU A 22 13.79 -7.29 17.65
N LEU A 23 12.99 -8.34 17.90
CA LEU A 23 13.44 -9.55 18.60
C LEU A 23 14.51 -10.29 17.78
N ARG A 24 14.38 -10.29 16.45
CA ARG A 24 15.35 -10.89 15.51
C ARG A 24 16.64 -10.07 15.41
N MET A 25 16.54 -8.73 15.42
CA MET A 25 17.70 -7.83 15.50
C MET A 25 18.51 -8.05 16.78
N ARG A 26 17.83 -8.23 17.92
CA ARG A 26 18.47 -8.57 19.20
C ARG A 26 19.29 -9.85 19.10
N LYS A 27 18.74 -10.91 18.49
CA LYS A 27 19.44 -12.20 18.30
C LYS A 27 20.69 -12.06 17.42
N LEU A 28 20.64 -11.24 16.37
CA LEU A 28 21.81 -10.99 15.49
C LEU A 28 22.90 -10.15 16.18
N CYS A 29 22.53 -9.21 17.04
CA CYS A 29 23.48 -8.45 17.86
C CYS A 29 24.11 -9.30 18.98
N ASP A 30 23.33 -10.19 19.60
CA ASP A 30 23.82 -11.11 20.64
C ASP A 30 24.78 -12.18 20.06
N GLU A 31 24.65 -12.51 18.76
CA GLU A 31 25.51 -13.47 18.04
C GLU A 31 26.80 -12.86 17.44
N GLY A 32 27.10 -11.58 17.67
CA GLY A 32 28.39 -10.97 17.29
C GLY A 32 28.64 -10.80 15.78
N LYS A 33 27.62 -10.95 14.94
CA LYS A 33 27.74 -10.76 13.48
C LYS A 33 27.62 -9.28 13.12
N ALA A 34 28.73 -8.55 13.21
CA ALA A 34 28.85 -7.14 12.84
C ALA A 34 28.93 -6.90 11.32
N HIS A 35 28.08 -7.56 10.53
CA HIS A 35 27.91 -7.22 9.12
C HIS A 35 26.43 -7.03 8.83
N LEU A 36 26.02 -5.76 8.75
CA LEU A 36 24.70 -5.39 8.25
C LEU A 36 24.65 -5.75 6.75
N PRO A 37 23.75 -6.64 6.30
CA PRO A 37 23.52 -6.82 4.89
C PRO A 37 22.83 -5.57 4.33
N SER A 38 23.36 -5.03 3.22
CA SER A 38 22.90 -3.82 2.54
C SER A 38 21.45 -3.88 1.99
N PHE A 39 20.66 -4.89 2.33
CA PHE A 39 19.28 -5.02 1.85
C PHE A 39 18.45 -5.85 2.84
N ALA A 40 18.53 -5.54 4.13
CA ALA A 40 17.53 -6.03 5.08
C ALA A 40 16.23 -5.23 4.87
N ILE A 41 15.45 -5.60 3.85
CA ILE A 41 14.03 -5.30 3.83
C ILE A 41 13.48 -5.84 5.14
N LEU A 42 12.96 -4.95 5.99
CA LEU A 42 12.20 -5.29 7.18
C LEU A 42 11.01 -6.14 6.72
N GLU A 43 11.18 -7.46 6.61
CA GLU A 43 10.11 -8.45 6.63
C GLU A 43 9.53 -8.48 8.05
N ASP A 44 9.02 -7.33 8.49
CA ASP A 44 7.94 -7.33 9.47
C ASP A 44 6.81 -8.08 8.78
N SER A 45 6.25 -9.10 9.44
CA SER A 45 5.12 -9.88 8.91
C SER A 45 4.09 -8.92 8.36
N MET A 46 3.97 -8.82 7.04
CA MET A 46 3.00 -7.92 6.44
C MET A 46 1.63 -8.41 6.89
N ASP A 47 1.00 -7.65 7.79
CA ASP A 47 -0.40 -7.81 8.11
C ASP A 47 -1.17 -7.96 6.80
N ASN A 48 -2.16 -8.87 6.77
CA ASN A 48 -2.99 -9.08 5.59
C ASN A 48 -3.45 -7.73 5.03
N LEU A 49 -3.46 -7.59 3.70
CA LEU A 49 -4.02 -6.40 3.05
C LEU A 49 -5.42 -6.13 3.60
N LYS A 50 -5.73 -4.85 3.85
CA LYS A 50 -7.00 -4.37 4.39
C LYS A 50 -7.63 -3.36 3.42
N LEU A 51 -8.94 -3.15 3.57
CA LEU A 51 -9.69 -2.15 2.84
C LEU A 51 -9.72 -0.83 3.61
N TYR A 52 -9.55 0.27 2.89
CA TYR A 52 -9.53 1.63 3.44
C TYR A 52 -10.39 2.57 2.60
N GLU A 53 -10.88 3.60 3.26
CA GLU A 53 -11.25 4.88 2.67
C GLU A 53 -10.09 5.86 2.92
N ILE A 54 -9.89 6.81 1.99
CA ILE A 54 -8.86 7.84 2.12
C ILE A 54 -9.58 9.18 2.17
N ASN A 55 -9.10 10.11 3.00
CA ASN A 55 -9.69 11.44 3.15
C ASN A 55 -9.82 12.15 1.78
N ALA A 56 -11.03 12.63 1.47
CA ALA A 56 -11.32 13.31 0.22
C ALA A 56 -10.49 14.60 0.02
N ASN A 57 -10.15 15.30 1.12
CA ASN A 57 -9.29 16.48 1.07
C ASN A 57 -7.87 16.12 0.64
N TYR A 58 -7.33 15.01 1.17
CA TYR A 58 -6.03 14.51 0.76
C TYR A 58 -6.02 14.06 -0.72
N ILE A 59 -7.08 13.36 -1.17
CA ILE A 59 -7.22 13.00 -2.59
C ILE A 59 -7.29 14.24 -3.48
N THR A 60 -8.01 15.27 -3.04
CA THR A 60 -8.11 16.55 -3.77
C THR A 60 -6.75 17.23 -3.86
N TYR A 61 -6.03 17.35 -2.74
CA TYR A 61 -4.67 17.88 -2.69
C TYR A 61 -3.74 17.12 -3.65
N LEU A 62 -3.72 15.78 -3.58
CA LEU A 62 -2.78 14.97 -4.33
C LEU A 62 -3.10 14.91 -5.83
N SER A 63 -4.36 15.17 -6.22
CA SER A 63 -4.79 15.13 -7.62
C SER A 63 -4.06 16.13 -8.53
N ALA A 64 -3.51 17.23 -7.98
CA ALA A 64 -2.68 18.17 -8.72
C ALA A 64 -1.35 17.55 -9.21
N TYR A 65 -0.87 16.50 -8.52
CA TYR A 65 0.39 15.81 -8.78
C TYR A 65 0.19 14.43 -9.43
N ALA A 66 -1.03 13.88 -9.35
CA ALA A 66 -1.39 12.56 -9.88
C ALA A 66 -2.57 12.66 -10.87
N PRO A 67 -2.32 12.91 -12.16
CA PRO A 67 -3.38 13.08 -13.17
C PRO A 67 -4.31 11.88 -13.32
N HIS A 68 -3.87 10.69 -12.91
CA HIS A 68 -4.63 9.44 -12.98
C HIS A 68 -5.32 9.06 -11.65
N LEU A 69 -5.18 9.89 -10.61
CA LEU A 69 -5.86 9.70 -9.34
C LEU A 69 -7.30 10.20 -9.46
N PHE A 70 -8.25 9.27 -9.41
CA PHE A 70 -9.66 9.61 -9.39
C PHE A 70 -10.10 10.07 -8.01
N GLN A 71 -11.04 11.02 -7.99
CA GLN A 71 -11.81 11.36 -6.80
C GLN A 71 -12.50 10.13 -6.20
N ASN A 72 -12.70 10.14 -4.88
CA ASN A 72 -13.31 9.02 -4.15
C ASN A 72 -14.68 8.66 -4.68
N LYS A 73 -15.43 9.63 -5.22
CA LYS A 73 -16.80 9.46 -5.64
C LYS A 73 -17.10 10.33 -6.84
N LYS A 74 -17.81 9.77 -7.83
CA LYS A 74 -18.41 10.56 -8.91
C LYS A 74 -19.81 11.01 -8.51
N SER A 75 -20.29 12.10 -9.13
CA SER A 75 -21.70 12.50 -8.99
C SER A 75 -22.62 11.32 -9.34
N GLY A 76 -23.62 11.06 -8.50
CA GLY A 76 -24.57 9.95 -8.65
C GLY A 76 -24.05 8.56 -8.26
N GLN A 77 -22.76 8.40 -7.91
CA GLN A 77 -22.26 7.13 -7.39
C GLN A 77 -22.79 6.93 -5.95
N LYS A 78 -23.21 5.72 -5.58
CA LYS A 78 -23.70 5.45 -4.20
C LYS A 78 -22.56 5.41 -3.19
N ASN A 79 -21.54 4.59 -3.48
CA ASN A 79 -20.47 4.25 -2.56
C ASN A 79 -19.15 4.94 -2.93
N GLU A 80 -18.37 5.33 -1.92
CA GLU A 80 -17.00 5.82 -2.12
C GLU A 80 -16.04 4.71 -2.51
N ARG A 81 -15.01 5.09 -3.27
CA ARG A 81 -13.91 4.23 -3.68
C ARG A 81 -13.22 3.63 -2.45
N LYS A 82 -12.93 2.35 -2.56
CA LYS A 82 -12.15 1.61 -1.58
C LYS A 82 -10.72 1.46 -2.09
N TYR A 83 -9.79 1.47 -1.17
CA TYR A 83 -8.37 1.31 -1.42
C TYR A 83 -7.87 0.07 -0.69
N ILE A 84 -6.86 -0.58 -1.23
CA ILE A 84 -6.13 -1.61 -0.51
C ILE A 84 -4.83 -1.04 0.04
N GLY A 85 -4.51 -1.42 1.26
CA GLY A 85 -3.26 -1.04 1.89
C GLY A 85 -2.85 -2.00 3.02
N ILE A 86 -1.60 -1.99 3.44
CA ILE A 86 -0.50 -1.23 2.83
C ILE A 86 0.13 -2.14 1.75
N VAL A 87 0.17 -1.67 0.50
CA VAL A 87 0.67 -2.48 -0.64
C VAL A 87 2.19 -2.40 -0.80
N LEU A 88 2.81 -1.35 -0.25
CA LEU A 88 4.25 -1.15 -0.26
C LEU A 88 4.63 -0.21 0.89
N ARG A 89 5.72 -0.54 1.60
CA ARG A 89 6.39 0.36 2.54
C ARG A 89 7.78 0.65 2.02
N ILE A 90 8.09 1.91 1.77
CA ILE A 90 9.39 2.33 1.25
C ILE A 90 9.66 3.78 1.63
N ASN A 91 10.91 4.11 1.96
CA ASN A 91 11.33 5.48 2.31
C ASN A 91 10.52 6.15 3.43
N GLY A 92 9.92 5.36 4.33
CA GLY A 92 9.05 5.88 5.40
C GLY A 92 7.61 6.19 4.96
N PHE A 93 7.23 5.87 3.72
CA PHE A 93 5.87 6.05 3.20
C PHE A 93 5.10 4.73 3.14
N ASP A 94 3.81 4.82 3.45
CA ASP A 94 2.83 3.74 3.31
C ASP A 94 2.03 3.96 2.02
N TYR A 95 2.09 3.00 1.10
CA TYR A 95 1.39 3.06 -0.19
C TYR A 95 0.06 2.32 -0.18
N PHE A 96 -0.90 2.91 -0.89
CA PHE A 96 -2.25 2.38 -1.09
C PHE A 96 -2.55 2.31 -2.59
N ALA A 97 -3.35 1.33 -3.00
CA ALA A 97 -3.78 1.18 -4.39
C ALA A 97 -5.31 1.25 -4.51
N PRO A 98 -5.85 1.95 -5.53
CA PRO A 98 -7.28 2.09 -5.71
C PRO A 98 -7.91 0.80 -6.25
N LEU A 99 -9.04 0.38 -5.66
CA LEU A 99 -9.95 -0.57 -6.30
C LEU A 99 -10.89 0.17 -7.25
N SER A 100 -11.15 -0.43 -8.41
CA SER A 100 -12.18 0.03 -9.35
C SER A 100 -13.14 -1.11 -9.68
N SER A 101 -14.43 -0.83 -9.78
CA SER A 101 -15.42 -1.82 -10.20
C SER A 101 -15.06 -2.43 -11.55
N PHE A 102 -15.33 -3.72 -11.70
CA PHE A 102 -15.18 -4.40 -12.97
C PHE A 102 -16.15 -3.83 -14.02
N LYS A 103 -15.71 -3.80 -15.29
CA LYS A 103 -16.47 -3.26 -16.42
C LYS A 103 -16.21 -4.13 -17.65
N ASP A 104 -17.07 -4.05 -18.66
CA ASP A 104 -16.94 -4.88 -19.86
C ASP A 104 -15.59 -4.75 -20.56
N LYS A 105 -15.02 -3.55 -20.63
CA LYS A 105 -13.67 -3.35 -21.17
C LYS A 105 -12.61 -4.19 -20.45
N HIS A 106 -12.78 -4.48 -19.16
CA HIS A 106 -11.83 -5.28 -18.38
C HIS A 106 -11.88 -6.75 -18.76
N LYS A 107 -12.93 -7.25 -19.43
CA LYS A 107 -12.95 -8.62 -19.98
C LYS A 107 -11.82 -8.80 -21.00
N LEU A 108 -11.61 -7.78 -21.84
CA LEU A 108 -10.62 -7.78 -22.92
C LEU A 108 -9.22 -7.35 -22.48
N MET A 109 -9.10 -6.55 -21.41
CA MET A 109 -7.80 -6.11 -20.90
C MET A 109 -7.01 -7.28 -20.32
N LYS A 110 -5.72 -7.39 -20.68
CA LYS A 110 -4.80 -8.38 -20.12
C LYS A 110 -4.31 -7.95 -18.74
N GLU A 111 -4.20 -8.89 -17.82
CA GLU A 111 -3.50 -8.66 -16.56
C GLU A 111 -2.00 -8.45 -16.79
N GLY A 112 -1.37 -7.71 -15.89
CA GLY A 112 0.05 -7.40 -15.93
C GLY A 112 0.62 -7.23 -14.53
N LEU A 113 1.84 -6.69 -14.45
CA LEU A 113 2.44 -6.34 -13.15
C LEU A 113 1.59 -5.30 -12.43
N ASP A 114 1.10 -4.29 -13.15
CA ASP A 114 0.38 -3.16 -12.60
C ASP A 114 -1.15 -3.31 -12.57
N PHE A 115 -1.71 -4.16 -13.43
CA PHE A 115 -3.16 -4.34 -13.56
C PHE A 115 -3.55 -5.75 -13.14
N ILE A 116 -4.34 -5.85 -12.06
CA ILE A 116 -4.76 -7.13 -11.46
C ILE A 116 -6.28 -7.18 -11.43
N LYS A 117 -6.87 -8.29 -11.88
CA LYS A 117 -8.32 -8.54 -11.80
C LYS A 117 -8.68 -9.23 -10.50
N ILE A 118 -9.74 -8.77 -9.85
CA ILE A 118 -10.36 -9.39 -8.69
C ILE A 118 -11.63 -10.07 -9.20
N LYS A 119 -11.42 -11.20 -9.88
CA LYS A 119 -12.45 -11.87 -10.69
C LYS A 119 -13.18 -10.87 -11.59
N ASP A 120 -14.51 -10.91 -11.60
CA ASP A 120 -15.44 -9.99 -12.25
C ASP A 120 -16.04 -8.96 -11.27
N TYR A 121 -15.45 -8.80 -10.07
CA TYR A 121 -15.92 -7.83 -9.06
C TYR A 121 -15.22 -6.47 -9.22
N ALA A 122 -13.88 -6.50 -9.28
CA ALA A 122 -13.05 -5.31 -9.28
C ALA A 122 -11.72 -5.51 -10.01
N VAL A 123 -10.95 -4.43 -10.10
CA VAL A 123 -9.57 -4.40 -10.57
C VAL A 123 -8.72 -3.52 -9.66
N ILE A 124 -7.44 -3.88 -9.49
CA ILE A 124 -6.42 -3.08 -8.81
C ILE A 124 -5.50 -2.48 -9.88
N ASN A 125 -5.22 -1.17 -9.77
CA ASN A 125 -4.26 -0.46 -10.59
C ASN A 125 -3.05 -0.04 -9.73
N LEU A 126 -2.01 -0.86 -9.68
CA LEU A 126 -0.78 -0.57 -8.93
C LEU A 126 0.07 0.51 -9.59
N ASN A 127 -0.05 0.75 -10.90
CA ASN A 127 0.55 1.93 -11.54
C ASN A 127 -0.02 3.24 -10.98
N ASN A 128 -1.23 3.21 -10.41
CA ASN A 128 -1.89 4.33 -9.77
C ASN A 128 -1.79 4.30 -8.24
N MET A 129 -0.90 3.48 -7.66
CA MET A 129 -0.68 3.53 -6.21
C MET A 129 -0.04 4.86 -5.80
N PHE A 130 -0.23 5.24 -4.54
CA PHE A 130 0.26 6.52 -4.03
C PHE A 130 0.49 6.44 -2.51
N PRO A 131 1.42 7.27 -1.98
CA PRO A 131 1.67 7.35 -0.55
C PRO A 131 0.51 8.08 0.15
N VAL A 132 0.15 7.61 1.35
CA VAL A 132 -0.91 8.20 2.18
C VAL A 132 -0.46 8.20 3.64
N PRO A 133 -0.53 9.34 4.34
CA PRO A 133 -0.34 9.35 5.78
C PRO A 133 -1.43 8.54 6.46
N LEU A 134 -1.09 7.74 7.47
CA LEU A 134 -2.09 6.91 8.17
C LEU A 134 -3.24 7.73 8.79
N SER A 135 -2.98 9.00 9.17
CA SER A 135 -4.00 9.95 9.64
C SER A 135 -5.07 10.26 8.60
N GLU A 136 -4.76 10.12 7.31
CA GLU A 136 -5.68 10.34 6.18
C GLU A 136 -6.36 9.06 5.73
N THR A 137 -6.21 7.96 6.48
CA THR A 137 -6.81 6.66 6.18
C THR A 137 -7.89 6.31 7.20
N LYS A 138 -8.93 5.64 6.72
CA LYS A 138 -9.98 5.08 7.57
C LYS A 138 -10.17 3.61 7.22
N TYR A 139 -9.97 2.73 8.19
CA TYR A 139 -10.23 1.30 8.02
C TYR A 139 -11.70 1.03 7.71
N VAL A 140 -11.96 0.13 6.76
CA VAL A 140 -13.30 -0.30 6.39
C VAL A 140 -13.64 -1.60 7.13
N ASP A 141 -14.45 -1.50 8.18
CA ASP A 141 -15.04 -2.69 8.81
C ASP A 141 -16.23 -3.17 7.97
N ILE A 142 -15.99 -4.17 7.13
CA ILE A 142 -16.99 -4.76 6.23
C ILE A 142 -18.23 -5.25 7.01
N ARG A 143 -18.09 -5.66 8.27
CA ARG A 143 -19.22 -6.15 9.09
C ARG A 143 -20.21 -5.03 9.42
N SER A 144 -19.72 -3.80 9.47
CA SER A 144 -20.51 -2.59 9.77
C SER A 144 -21.29 -2.04 8.56
N GLU A 145 -21.04 -2.57 7.35
CA GLU A 145 -21.78 -2.18 6.15
C GLU A 145 -23.25 -2.60 6.25
N ARG A 146 -24.14 -1.62 6.05
CA ARG A 146 -25.59 -1.75 6.22
C ARG A 146 -26.26 -2.31 4.99
N ASP A 147 -25.73 -2.03 3.80
CA ASP A 147 -26.24 -2.59 2.56
C ASP A 147 -25.78 -4.06 2.41
N PRO A 148 -26.68 -5.05 2.51
CA PRO A 148 -26.29 -6.46 2.50
C PRO A 148 -25.67 -6.90 1.17
N HIS A 149 -26.09 -6.31 0.04
CA HIS A 149 -25.53 -6.64 -1.27
C HIS A 149 -24.12 -6.07 -1.41
N TYR A 150 -23.93 -4.81 -0.98
CA TYR A 150 -22.61 -4.20 -1.02
C TYR A 150 -21.64 -4.87 -0.04
N ARG A 151 -22.11 -5.26 1.15
CA ARG A 151 -21.34 -6.05 2.11
C ARG A 151 -20.89 -7.38 1.53
N ALA A 152 -21.77 -8.10 0.86
CA ALA A 152 -21.44 -9.38 0.21
C ALA A 152 -20.37 -9.19 -0.89
N LEU A 153 -20.48 -8.13 -1.69
CA LEU A 153 -19.48 -7.76 -2.70
C LEU A 153 -18.12 -7.48 -2.05
N LEU A 154 -18.07 -6.62 -1.02
CA LEU A 154 -16.83 -6.30 -0.30
C LEU A 154 -16.18 -7.55 0.31
N LEU A 155 -16.97 -8.47 0.87
CA LEU A 155 -16.45 -9.75 1.39
C LEU A 155 -15.86 -10.62 0.28
N ALA A 156 -16.51 -10.70 -0.88
CA ALA A 156 -16.04 -11.49 -2.01
C ALA A 156 -14.73 -10.92 -2.59
N GLU A 157 -14.65 -9.60 -2.77
CA GLU A 157 -13.44 -8.89 -3.16
C GLU A 157 -12.31 -9.13 -2.14
N TYR A 158 -12.59 -8.89 -0.86
CA TYR A 158 -11.61 -9.03 0.22
C TYR A 158 -11.03 -10.44 0.33
N ARG A 159 -11.88 -11.48 0.26
CA ARG A 159 -11.44 -12.88 0.28
C ARG A 159 -10.48 -13.20 -0.86
N TYR A 160 -10.79 -12.72 -2.06
CA TYR A 160 -9.94 -12.95 -3.23
C TYR A 160 -8.63 -12.16 -3.12
N ILE A 161 -8.68 -10.87 -2.74
CA ILE A 161 -7.49 -10.04 -2.50
C ILE A 161 -6.55 -10.72 -1.51
N LYS A 162 -7.07 -11.21 -0.38
CA LYS A 162 -6.29 -11.94 0.62
C LYS A 162 -5.63 -13.20 0.03
N SER A 163 -6.33 -13.94 -0.82
CA SER A 163 -5.78 -15.14 -1.46
C SER A 163 -4.62 -14.89 -2.42
N ILE A 164 -4.45 -13.64 -2.90
CA ILE A 164 -3.38 -13.24 -3.83
C ILE A 164 -2.46 -12.15 -3.26
N GLN A 165 -2.49 -11.90 -1.95
CA GLN A 165 -1.81 -10.74 -1.34
C GLN A 165 -0.29 -10.72 -1.59
N GLU A 166 0.36 -11.88 -1.58
CA GLU A 166 1.79 -12.00 -1.90
C GLU A 166 2.12 -11.53 -3.32
N LYS A 167 1.25 -11.88 -4.29
CA LYS A 167 1.37 -11.40 -5.68
C LYS A 167 1.21 -9.89 -5.73
N ILE A 168 0.26 -9.32 -4.98
CA ILE A 168 0.02 -7.87 -4.94
C ILE A 168 1.25 -7.14 -4.39
N TRP A 169 1.80 -7.59 -3.26
CA TRP A 169 3.00 -6.99 -2.66
C TRP A 169 4.21 -7.08 -3.57
N LYS A 170 4.49 -8.26 -4.14
CA LYS A 170 5.59 -8.45 -5.09
C LYS A 170 5.42 -7.56 -6.33
N ASN A 171 4.21 -7.46 -6.85
CA ASN A 171 3.93 -6.61 -7.99
C ASN A 171 4.10 -5.13 -7.65
N ALA A 172 3.63 -4.65 -6.49
CA ALA A 172 3.77 -3.25 -6.06
C ALA A 172 5.26 -2.87 -5.94
N GLN A 173 6.07 -3.73 -5.30
CA GLN A 173 7.52 -3.57 -5.23
C GLN A 173 8.17 -3.48 -6.62
N ASN A 174 7.79 -4.35 -7.55
CA ASN A 174 8.34 -4.37 -8.91
C ASN A 174 7.92 -3.15 -9.73
N VAL A 175 6.65 -2.75 -9.65
CA VAL A 175 6.13 -1.54 -10.31
C VAL A 175 6.87 -0.31 -9.82
N TYR A 176 7.10 -0.19 -8.52
CA TYR A 176 7.91 0.89 -7.94
C TYR A 176 9.33 0.89 -8.50
N LYS A 177 10.03 -0.24 -8.40
CA LYS A 177 11.42 -0.38 -8.89
C LYS A 177 11.55 -0.04 -10.38
N ILE A 178 10.61 -0.49 -11.20
CA ILE A 178 10.56 -0.19 -12.64
C ILE A 178 10.41 1.32 -12.86
N LYS A 179 9.47 1.98 -12.17
CA LYS A 179 9.29 3.44 -12.30
C LYS A 179 10.54 4.20 -11.89
N ILE A 180 11.18 3.85 -10.78
CA ILE A 180 12.40 4.52 -10.30
C ILE A 180 13.58 4.30 -11.26
N LYS A 181 13.74 3.08 -11.79
CA LYS A 181 14.88 2.75 -12.66
C LYS A 181 14.72 3.29 -14.07
N GLU A 182 13.52 3.22 -14.63
CA GLU A 182 13.28 3.45 -16.06
C GLU A 182 12.65 4.83 -16.35
N GLY A 183 12.14 5.54 -15.34
CA GLY A 183 11.46 6.82 -15.53
C GLY A 183 10.22 6.67 -16.40
N ASP A 184 10.32 7.12 -17.66
CA ASP A 184 9.26 6.98 -18.68
C ASP A 184 9.72 6.18 -19.91
N ALA A 185 10.85 5.48 -19.82
CA ALA A 185 11.44 4.76 -20.95
C ALA A 185 10.63 3.53 -21.38
N SER A 186 9.93 2.86 -20.45
CA SER A 186 9.05 1.74 -20.78
C SER A 186 7.57 2.12 -20.73
N SER A 187 6.75 1.38 -21.50
CA SER A 187 5.30 1.57 -21.50
C SER A 187 4.65 1.39 -20.13
N LEU A 188 5.26 0.62 -19.22
CA LEU A 188 4.81 0.48 -17.84
C LEU A 188 5.22 1.70 -17.02
N ALA A 189 6.50 2.08 -17.04
CA ALA A 189 6.99 3.20 -16.25
C ALA A 189 6.29 4.52 -16.63
N LYS A 190 6.06 4.74 -17.93
CA LYS A 190 5.37 5.92 -18.48
C LYS A 190 3.92 6.09 -17.98
N ARG A 191 3.23 5.00 -17.66
CA ARG A 191 1.82 5.04 -17.18
C ARG A 191 1.69 4.95 -15.66
N CYS A 192 2.79 4.83 -14.93
CA CYS A 192 2.80 4.91 -13.48
C CYS A 192 2.73 6.37 -13.03
N ASN A 193 2.11 6.60 -11.88
CA ASN A 193 2.28 7.84 -11.14
C ASN A 193 3.79 8.12 -10.93
N ASP A 194 4.15 9.40 -10.88
CA ASP A 194 5.48 9.81 -10.43
C ASP A 194 5.57 9.61 -8.91
N PHE A 195 6.03 8.42 -8.49
CA PHE A 195 6.06 8.05 -7.08
C PHE A 195 6.91 9.00 -6.24
N LEU A 196 8.05 9.48 -6.76
CA LEU A 196 8.92 10.39 -6.01
C LEU A 196 8.30 11.78 -5.86
N LEU A 197 7.58 12.26 -6.88
CA LEU A 197 6.80 13.50 -6.75
C LEU A 197 5.69 13.36 -5.70
N LEU A 198 4.99 12.23 -5.68
CA LEU A 198 3.93 11.99 -4.70
C LEU A 198 4.47 11.80 -3.28
N GLU A 199 5.66 11.22 -3.10
CA GLU A 199 6.34 11.16 -1.79
C GLU A 199 6.62 12.56 -1.24
N LYS A 200 7.13 13.47 -2.09
CA LYS A 200 7.36 14.87 -1.72
C LYS A 200 6.06 15.57 -1.34
N ALA A 201 5.02 15.45 -2.16
CA ALA A 201 3.71 16.03 -1.86
C ALA A 201 3.11 15.45 -0.56
N CYS A 202 3.22 14.14 -0.35
CA CYS A 202 2.79 13.50 0.89
C CYS A 202 3.51 14.06 2.12
N ALA A 203 4.83 14.27 2.03
CA ALA A 203 5.61 14.87 3.11
C ALA A 203 5.24 16.34 3.34
N ASP A 204 4.98 17.11 2.28
CA ASP A 204 4.59 18.52 2.36
C ASP A 204 3.20 18.71 2.98
N TYR A 205 2.26 17.80 2.72
CA TYR A 205 0.93 17.83 3.36
C TYR A 205 0.98 17.63 4.88
N MET A 206 2.01 16.93 5.37
CA MET A 206 2.17 16.60 6.79
C MET A 206 2.97 17.65 7.59
N LYS A 207 3.44 18.72 6.94
CA LYS A 207 4.13 19.84 7.58
C LYS A 207 3.12 20.84 8.15
#